data_AF-A0A0L7K3E3-F1
#
_entry.id   AF-A0A0L7K3E3-F1
#
_cell.length_a   1.000
_cell.length_b   1.000
_cell.length_c   1.000
_cell.angle_alpha   90.00
_cell.angle_beta   90.00
_cell.angle_gamma   90.00
#
_symmetry.space_group_name_H-M   'P 1'
#
loop_
_entity.id
_entity.type
_entity.pdbx_description
1 polymer ?
#
loop_
_entity_poly.entity_id
_entity_poly.type
_entity_poly.pdbx_seq_one_letter_code
_entity_poly.pdbx_strand_id
1 'polypeptide(L)' 'MKLHESVPHAVVAISRHTNSCTYYTDDTKDAIGCFIERAMAASAKALIDYNLKMAIKDRNEAVWQVLACLSGEEAGTDG' A
#
# COMPACT_ATOMS: atom_id res chain seq x y z
N MET A 1 9.90 3.90 -25.14
CA MET A 1 9.88 4.12 -23.67
C MET A 1 10.37 2.84 -23.01
N LYS A 2 11.46 2.86 -22.23
CA LYS A 2 11.90 1.67 -21.49
C LYS A 2 11.09 1.62 -20.17
N LEU A 3 10.58 0.44 -19.81
CA LEU A 3 9.69 0.24 -18.65
C LEU A 3 10.23 0.79 -17.32
N HIS A 4 11.55 0.92 -17.16
CA HIS A 4 12.14 1.44 -15.91
C HIS A 4 12.03 2.96 -15.77
N GLU A 5 11.91 3.72 -16.86
CA GLU A 5 11.73 5.18 -16.81
C GLU A 5 10.26 5.58 -16.62
N SER A 6 9.32 4.68 -16.95
CA SER A 6 7.88 4.95 -16.83
C SER A 6 7.36 4.81 -15.41
N VAL A 7 7.96 3.96 -14.57
CA VAL A 7 7.50 3.73 -13.18
C VAL A 7 7.56 5.00 -12.33
N PRO A 8 8.68 5.76 -12.29
CA PRO A 8 8.71 7.03 -11.54
C PRO A 8 7.67 8.05 -12.04
N HIS A 9 7.48 8.14 -13.35
CA HIS A 9 6.52 9.07 -13.95
C HIS A 9 5.07 8.72 -13.62
N ALA A 10 4.72 7.43 -13.66
CA ALA A 10 3.38 6.96 -13.29
C ALA A 10 3.09 7.21 -11.81
N VAL A 11 4.04 6.94 -10.92
CA VAL A 11 3.90 7.22 -9.48
C VAL A 11 3.68 8.71 -9.23
N VAL A 12 4.39 9.59 -9.93
CA VAL A 12 4.22 11.05 -9.79
C VAL A 12 2.85 11.50 -10.33
N ALA A 13 2.40 10.99 -11.47
CA ALA A 13 1.09 11.35 -12.02
C ALA A 13 -0.05 10.92 -11.08
N ILE A 14 0.05 9.71 -10.51
CA ILE A 14 -0.95 9.17 -9.59
C ILE A 14 -0.88 9.86 -8.21
N SER A 15 0.29 10.24 -7.69
CA SER A 15 0.38 10.85 -6.34
C SER A 15 0.04 12.34 -6.28
N ARG A 16 -0.09 13.03 -7.41
CA ARG A 16 -0.36 14.48 -7.46
C ARG A 16 -1.80 14.89 -7.12
N HIS A 17 -2.77 13.98 -7.20
CA HIS A 17 -4.16 14.32 -6.94
C HIS A 17 -4.51 14.13 -5.47
N THR A 18 -5.33 15.04 -4.92
CA THR A 18 -5.77 14.99 -3.52
C THR A 18 -7.17 14.40 -3.34
N ASN A 19 -7.90 14.16 -4.44
CA ASN A 19 -9.28 13.67 -4.39
C ASN A 19 -9.58 12.63 -5.48
N SER A 20 -9.39 12.98 -6.75
CA SER A 20 -9.63 12.06 -7.87
C SER A 20 -8.67 12.30 -9.03
N CYS A 21 -8.41 11.23 -9.79
CA CYS A 21 -7.65 11.27 -11.03
C CYS A 21 -8.31 10.33 -12.04
N THR A 22 -8.47 10.82 -13.26
CA THR A 22 -8.98 10.03 -14.39
C THR A 22 -7.86 9.82 -15.38
N TYR A 23 -7.63 8.56 -15.75
CA TYR A 23 -6.61 8.15 -16.69
C TYR A 23 -7.26 7.83 -18.04
N TYR A 24 -6.88 8.56 -19.08
CA TYR A 24 -7.33 8.32 -20.45
C TYR A 24 -6.16 7.76 -21.26
N THR A 25 -6.41 6.66 -21.97
CA THR A 25 -5.43 5.99 -22.81
C THR A 25 -6.14 5.39 -24.02
N ASP A 26 -5.47 5.40 -25.16
CA ASP A 26 -5.94 4.68 -26.36
C ASP A 26 -5.53 3.19 -26.31
N ASP A 27 -4.60 2.83 -25.42
CA ASP A 27 -4.15 1.46 -25.21
C ASP A 27 -4.86 0.84 -23.99
N THR A 28 -5.84 0.00 -24.26
CA THR A 28 -6.64 -0.69 -23.24
C THR A 28 -5.86 -1.72 -22.43
N LYS A 29 -4.60 -2.03 -22.78
CA LYS A 29 -3.74 -2.99 -22.09
C LYS A 29 -2.43 -2.39 -21.60
N ASP A 30 -2.36 -1.06 -21.51
CA ASP A 30 -1.17 -0.45 -20.95
C ASP A 30 -1.00 -0.80 -19.46
N ALA A 31 0.25 -0.81 -19.00
CA ALA A 31 0.59 -1.23 -17.65
C ALA A 31 -0.01 -0.33 -16.56
N ILE A 32 -0.29 0.94 -16.86
CA ILE A 32 -0.88 1.90 -15.92
C ILE A 32 -2.38 1.62 -15.78
N GLY A 33 -3.08 1.36 -16.88
CA GLY A 33 -4.48 0.94 -16.88
C GLY A 33 -4.67 -0.33 -16.04
N CYS A 34 -3.87 -1.38 -16.28
CA CYS A 34 -3.92 -2.60 -15.47
C CYS A 34 -3.60 -2.36 -14.00
N PHE A 35 -2.70 -1.41 -13.69
CA PHE A 35 -2.39 -1.05 -12.30
C PHE A 35 -3.57 -0.39 -11.61
N ILE A 36 -4.26 0.55 -12.28
CA ILE A 36 -5.44 1.24 -11.76
C ILE A 36 -6.58 0.25 -11.50
N GLU A 37 -6.87 -0.65 -12.45
CA GLU A 37 -7.90 -1.68 -12.27
C GLU A 37 -7.63 -2.57 -11.06
N ARG A 38 -6.38 -3.02 -10.89
CA ARG A 38 -5.97 -3.82 -9.73
C ARG A 38 -6.08 -3.05 -8.42
N ALA A 39 -5.73 -1.76 -8.42
CA ALA A 39 -5.86 -0.90 -7.26
C ALA A 39 -7.34 -0.71 -6.87
N MET A 40 -8.23 -0.54 -7.86
CA MET A 40 -9.68 -0.45 -7.64
C MET A 40 -10.30 -1.76 -7.15
N ALA A 41 -9.81 -2.90 -7.62
CA ALA A 41 -10.27 -4.22 -7.20
C ALA A 41 -9.72 -4.66 -5.82
N ALA A 42 -8.72 -3.96 -5.29
CA ALA A 42 -8.11 -4.31 -4.02
C ALA A 42 -9.08 -4.07 -2.86
N SER A 43 -9.28 -5.10 -2.03
CA SER A 43 -10.05 -4.92 -0.79
C SER A 43 -9.27 -4.09 0.23
N ALA A 44 -9.97 -3.31 1.04
CA ALA A 44 -9.37 -2.58 2.16
C ALA A 44 -8.56 -3.51 3.07
N LYS A 45 -9.04 -4.75 3.30
CA LYS A 45 -8.32 -5.78 4.05
C LYS A 45 -6.95 -6.12 3.42
N ALA A 46 -6.91 -6.29 2.10
CA ALA A 46 -5.66 -6.60 1.40
C ALA A 46 -4.66 -5.42 1.47
N LEU A 47 -5.15 -4.18 1.35
CA LEU A 47 -4.32 -2.99 1.49
C LEU A 47 -3.75 -2.84 2.91
N ILE A 48 -4.59 -3.04 3.93
CA ILE A 48 -4.17 -2.98 5.34
C ILE A 48 -3.14 -4.08 5.65
N ASP A 49 -3.37 -5.32 5.22
CA ASP A 49 -2.42 -6.43 5.43
C ASP A 49 -1.06 -6.16 4.77
N TYR A 50 -1.07 -5.65 3.54
CA TYR A 50 0.17 -5.28 2.84
C TYR A 50 0.93 -4.18 3.59
N ASN A 51 0.24 -3.09 3.97
CA ASN A 51 0.85 -1.98 4.69
C ASN A 51 1.41 -2.42 6.05
N LEU A 52 0.68 -3.27 6.78
CA LEU A 52 1.14 -3.82 8.05
C LEU A 52 2.41 -4.67 7.88
N LYS A 53 2.43 -5.59 6.90
CA LYS A 53 3.62 -6.39 6.58
C LYS A 53 4.84 -5.52 6.25
N MET A 54 4.63 -4.48 5.44
CA MET A 54 5.69 -3.55 5.07
C MET A 54 6.18 -2.75 6.28
N ALA A 55 5.29 -2.24 7.11
CA ALA A 55 5.65 -1.50 8.32
C ALA A 55 6.43 -2.36 9.32
N ILE A 56 6.07 -3.64 9.49
CA ILE A 56 6.83 -4.59 10.32
C ILE A 56 8.22 -4.80 9.74
N LYS A 57 8.32 -5.06 8.42
CA LYS A 57 9.61 -5.28 7.73
C LYS A 57 10.54 -4.08 7.87
N ASP A 58 9.99 -2.89 7.75
CA ASP A 58 10.74 -1.63 7.86
C ASP A 58 10.96 -1.20 9.32
N ARG A 59 10.57 -2.05 10.29
CA ARG A 59 10.67 -1.82 11.74
C ARG A 59 10.10 -0.47 12.16
N ASN A 60 8.92 -0.17 11.63
CA ASN A 60 8.21 1.05 11.98
C ASN A 60 7.96 1.12 13.49
N GLU A 61 8.47 2.17 14.12
CA GLU A 61 8.47 2.35 15.57
C GLU A 61 7.05 2.30 16.17
N ALA A 62 6.07 2.95 15.53
CA ALA A 62 4.69 2.97 16.03
C ALA A 62 4.04 1.58 15.99
N VAL A 63 4.29 0.80 14.92
CA VAL A 63 3.81 -0.58 14.82
C VAL A 63 4.50 -1.48 15.84
N TRP A 64 5.81 -1.28 16.06
CA TRP A 64 6.57 -2.03 17.05
C TRP A 64 6.09 -1.78 18.47
N GLN A 65 5.81 -0.52 18.85
CA GLN A 65 5.26 -0.18 20.16
C GLN A 65 3.90 -0.83 20.41
N VAL A 66 2.99 -0.79 19.44
CA VAL A 66 1.70 -1.46 19.53
C VAL A 66 1.87 -2.98 19.68
N LEU A 67 2.77 -3.59 18.90
CA LEU A 67 3.04 -5.03 18.98
C LEU A 67 3.61 -5.42 20.35
N ALA A 68 4.50 -4.60 20.92
CA ALA A 68 5.07 -4.82 22.24
C ALA A 68 4.00 -4.72 23.34
N CYS A 69 3.06 -3.77 23.24
CA CYS A 69 1.93 -3.67 24.16
C CYS A 69 1.02 -4.91 24.08
N LEU A 70 0.66 -5.35 22.88
CA LEU A 70 -0.18 -6.54 22.67
C LEU A 70 0.50 -7.83 23.15
N SER A 71 1.83 -7.90 23.06
CA SER A 71 2.61 -9.06 23.54
C SER A 71 2.76 -9.07 25.07
N GLY A 72 2.40 -7.98 25.76
CA GLY A 72 2.47 -7.84 27.22
C GLY A 72 1.16 -8.19 27.96
N GLU A 73 0.04 -8.38 27.26
CA GLU A 73 -1.26 -8.73 27.87
C GLU A 73 -1.40 -10.23 28.23
N GLU A 74 -0.49 -11.10 27.78
CA GLU A 74 -0.51 -12.55 28.06
C GLU A 74 0.16 -12.93 29.41
N ALA A 75 0.65 -11.96 30.19
CA ALA A 75 1.38 -12.20 31.44
C ALA A 75 0.67 -11.57 32.64
N GLY A 76 -0.52 -12.07 33.00
CA GLY A 76 -1.23 -11.49 34.16
C GLY A 76 -2.56 -12.12 34.57
N THR A 77 -2.64 -13.43 34.75
CA THR A 77 -3.61 -14.03 35.69
C THR A 77 -3.01 -15.27 36.34
N ASP A 78 -2.42 -15.11 37.51
CA ASP A 78 -2.43 -16.13 38.56
C ASP A 78 -2.30 -15.42 39.92
N GLY A 79 -3.35 -15.53 40.71
CA GLY A 79 -3.49 -15.03 42.07
C GLY A 79 -4.62 -15.77 42.75
#